data_AF-A0A3T0RSD9-F1
#
_entry.id   AF-A0A3T0RSD9-F1
#
_cell.length_a   1.000
_cell.length_b   1.000
_cell.length_c   1.000
_cell.angle_alpha   90.00
_cell.angle_beta   90.00
_cell.angle_gamma   90.00
#
_symmetry.space_group_name_H-M   'P 1'
#
loop_
_entity.id
_entity.type
_entity.pdbx_description
1 polymer ?
#
loop_
_entity_poly.entity_id
_entity_poly.type
_entity_poly.pdbx_seq_one_letter_code
_entity_poly.pdbx_strand_id
1 'polypeptide(L)'
;MKFIFALLLPLQVYALTFEVIGPCSDQPFYETSTTLKHTNLGHLTEFLLNKGSIPYTGDATGIGSINGSPVGDDALEVLSDSTMRAYGWCVEVDGVQPDVMPDKVMISENVKHIRWFYAFSLYVSGEWTQYCTPAHTVKSAQICK
;
A
#
# COMPACT_ATOMS: atom_id res chain seq x y z
N MET A 1 -21.33 -12.92 -52.42
CA MET A 1 -20.43 -13.06 -51.26
C MET A 1 -20.92 -12.17 -50.13
N LYS A 2 -21.55 -12.74 -49.09
CA LYS A 2 -21.94 -12.00 -47.89
C LYS A 2 -20.74 -12.01 -46.94
N PHE A 3 -20.07 -10.86 -46.77
CA PHE A 3 -19.06 -10.67 -45.75
C PHE A 3 -19.75 -10.52 -44.39
N ILE A 4 -19.59 -11.50 -43.50
CA ILE A 4 -20.00 -11.39 -42.11
C ILE A 4 -18.91 -10.61 -41.38
N PHE A 5 -19.22 -9.38 -40.99
CA PHE A 5 -18.36 -8.56 -40.14
C PHE A 5 -18.60 -8.99 -38.68
N ALA A 6 -17.75 -9.89 -38.18
CA ALA A 6 -17.80 -10.31 -36.78
C ALA A 6 -17.28 -9.18 -35.89
N LEU A 7 -18.20 -8.52 -35.17
CA LEU A 7 -17.90 -7.46 -34.21
C LEU A 7 -17.26 -8.09 -32.95
N LEU A 8 -15.94 -8.01 -32.84
CA LEU A 8 -15.20 -8.39 -31.63
C LEU A 8 -15.43 -7.32 -30.55
N LEU A 9 -16.39 -7.56 -29.65
CA LEU A 9 -16.52 -6.79 -28.42
C LEU A 9 -15.34 -7.15 -27.47
N PRO A 10 -14.50 -6.18 -27.07
CA PRO A 10 -13.44 -6.46 -26.12
C PRO A 10 -14.06 -6.80 -24.76
N LEU A 11 -13.87 -8.04 -24.31
CA LEU A 11 -14.16 -8.42 -22.93
C LEU A 11 -13.18 -7.65 -22.04
N GLN A 12 -13.69 -6.63 -21.35
CA GLN A 12 -12.92 -5.93 -20.32
C GLN A 12 -12.75 -6.89 -19.15
N VAL A 13 -11.61 -7.57 -19.11
CA VAL A 13 -11.18 -8.29 -17.92
C VAL A 13 -10.83 -7.22 -16.88
N TYR A 14 -11.70 -7.04 -15.89
CA TYR A 14 -11.45 -6.14 -14.77
C TYR A 14 -10.29 -6.70 -13.94
N ALA A 15 -9.11 -6.14 -14.16
CA ALA A 15 -7.95 -6.40 -13.34
C ALA A 15 -7.94 -5.45 -12.15
N LEU A 16 -7.59 -5.99 -11.00
CA LEU A 16 -7.27 -5.26 -9.78
C LEU A 16 -5.90 -4.60 -9.95
N THR A 17 -5.81 -3.29 -9.73
CA THR A 17 -4.54 -2.57 -9.67
C THR A 17 -4.00 -2.62 -8.24
N PHE A 18 -2.72 -2.94 -8.12
CA PHE A 18 -1.96 -2.96 -6.87
C PHE A 18 -0.78 -2.03 -7.01
N GLU A 19 -0.64 -1.09 -6.07
CA GLU A 19 0.44 -0.12 -6.06
C GLU A 19 1.12 0.00 -4.70
N VAL A 20 2.40 0.35 -4.73
CA VAL A 20 3.19 0.67 -3.54
C VAL A 20 3.84 2.04 -3.72
N ILE A 21 3.49 2.95 -2.81
CA ILE A 21 3.97 4.32 -2.78
C ILE A 21 4.98 4.47 -1.63
N GLY A 22 6.19 4.89 -1.98
CA GLY A 22 7.27 5.08 -1.03
C GLY A 22 7.19 6.41 -0.26
N PRO A 23 8.20 6.70 0.58
CA PRO A 23 8.19 7.88 1.45
C PRO A 23 8.32 9.24 0.76
N CYS A 24 8.81 9.31 -0.48
CA CYS A 24 9.38 10.55 -1.03
C CYS A 24 8.73 11.06 -2.31
N SER A 25 7.87 10.24 -2.90
CA SER A 25 7.14 10.53 -4.12
C SER A 25 5.67 10.21 -3.90
N ASP A 26 4.79 10.96 -4.56
CA ASP A 26 3.37 10.60 -4.68
C ASP A 26 3.14 9.55 -5.78
N GLN A 27 4.18 9.23 -6.57
CA GLN A 27 4.13 8.19 -7.59
C GLN A 27 4.49 6.82 -7.00
N PRO A 28 3.82 5.74 -7.44
CA PRO A 28 4.19 4.39 -7.04
C PRO A 28 5.56 4.01 -7.60
N PHE A 29 6.40 3.37 -6.79
CA PHE A 29 7.64 2.75 -7.28
C PHE A 29 7.41 1.31 -7.76
N TYR A 30 6.28 0.72 -7.38
CA TYR A 30 5.81 -0.57 -7.85
C TYR A 30 4.32 -0.49 -8.14
N GLU A 31 3.93 -0.85 -9.36
CA GLU A 31 2.54 -0.93 -9.80
C GLU A 31 2.37 -2.19 -10.66
N THR A 32 1.32 -2.96 -10.40
CA THR A 32 0.97 -4.13 -11.19
C THR A 32 -0.54 -4.30 -11.23
N SER A 33 -1.04 -5.02 -12.23
CA SER A 33 -2.42 -5.50 -12.24
C SER A 33 -2.48 -7.01 -12.07
N THR A 34 -3.57 -7.51 -11.50
CA THR A 34 -3.81 -8.94 -11.32
C THR A 34 -5.28 -9.29 -11.49
N THR A 35 -5.55 -10.51 -11.92
CA THR A 35 -6.89 -11.11 -11.92
C THR A 35 -7.06 -12.09 -10.76
N LEU A 36 -6.07 -12.19 -9.86
CA LEU A 36 -6.14 -13.07 -8.70
C LEU A 36 -7.23 -12.57 -7.74
N LYS A 37 -8.16 -13.45 -7.41
CA LYS A 37 -9.34 -13.20 -6.58
C LYS A 37 -9.49 -14.33 -5.56
N HIS A 38 -10.40 -14.17 -4.60
CA HIS A 38 -10.71 -15.17 -3.56
C HIS A 38 -9.53 -15.50 -2.62
N THR A 39 -8.76 -14.46 -2.29
CA THR A 39 -7.69 -14.51 -1.29
C THR A 39 -7.90 -13.36 -0.28
N ASN A 40 -7.08 -13.30 0.77
CA ASN A 40 -7.02 -12.13 1.64
C ASN A 40 -5.96 -11.13 1.16
N LEU A 41 -6.06 -9.88 1.61
CA LEU A 41 -5.17 -8.78 1.25
C LEU A 41 -3.72 -9.09 1.62
N GLY A 42 -3.49 -9.72 2.77
CA GLY A 42 -2.17 -10.16 3.22
C GLY A 42 -1.46 -11.06 2.22
N HIS A 43 -2.05 -12.23 1.93
CA HIS A 43 -1.49 -13.19 0.97
C HIS A 43 -1.42 -12.64 -0.45
N LEU A 44 -2.37 -11.80 -0.85
CA LEU A 44 -2.27 -11.11 -2.14
C LEU A 44 -1.05 -10.19 -2.18
N THR A 45 -0.81 -9.44 -1.11
CA THR A 45 0.34 -8.54 -0.97
C THR A 45 1.64 -9.32 -1.05
N GLU A 46 1.80 -10.39 -0.25
CA GLU A 46 2.97 -11.26 -0.30
C GLU A 46 3.19 -11.83 -1.70
N PHE A 47 2.14 -12.35 -2.34
CA PHE A 47 2.23 -12.91 -3.69
C PHE A 47 2.71 -11.88 -4.71
N LEU A 48 2.14 -10.67 -4.70
CA LEU A 48 2.48 -9.63 -5.67
C LEU A 48 3.88 -9.06 -5.44
N LEU A 49 4.28 -8.81 -4.19
CA LEU A 49 5.63 -8.36 -3.85
C LEU A 49 6.67 -9.41 -4.26
N ASN A 50 6.43 -10.70 -3.96
CA ASN A 50 7.31 -11.78 -4.38
C ASN A 50 7.39 -11.91 -5.91
N LYS A 51 6.24 -11.84 -6.60
CA LYS A 51 6.19 -11.84 -8.07
C LYS A 51 6.96 -10.67 -8.68
N GLY A 52 6.88 -9.49 -8.06
CA GLY A 52 7.62 -8.29 -8.46
C GLY A 52 9.08 -8.28 -8.04
N SER A 53 9.56 -9.28 -7.30
CA SER A 53 10.89 -9.28 -6.66
C SER A 53 11.13 -8.02 -5.80
N ILE A 54 10.07 -7.51 -5.17
CA ILE A 54 10.14 -6.36 -4.26
C ILE A 54 10.49 -6.88 -2.87
N PRO A 55 11.64 -6.51 -2.29
CA PRO A 55 12.01 -6.99 -0.97
C PRO A 55 11.09 -6.40 0.08
N TYR A 56 10.67 -7.22 1.05
CA TYR A 56 9.81 -6.78 2.16
C TYR A 56 10.12 -7.57 3.43
N THR A 57 9.72 -7.04 4.58
CA THR A 57 9.67 -7.76 5.86
C THR A 57 8.25 -7.71 6.40
N GLY A 58 7.79 -8.83 6.95
CA GLY A 58 6.40 -9.00 7.40
C GLY A 58 5.81 -10.30 6.87
N ASP A 59 4.50 -10.43 7.00
CA ASP A 59 3.72 -11.58 6.58
C ASP A 59 2.28 -11.16 6.21
N ALA A 60 1.40 -12.14 5.99
CA ALA A 60 0.00 -11.88 5.66
C ALA A 60 -0.74 -11.00 6.69
N THR A 61 -0.31 -10.96 7.95
CA THR A 61 -0.96 -10.15 8.99
C THR A 61 -0.54 -8.69 8.95
N GLY A 62 0.59 -8.36 8.32
CA GLY A 62 1.08 -6.99 8.26
C GLY A 62 2.47 -6.86 7.64
N ILE A 63 2.75 -5.66 7.14
CA ILE A 63 4.03 -5.33 6.52
C ILE A 63 4.83 -4.41 7.45
N GLY A 64 6.03 -4.85 7.81
CA GLY A 64 6.99 -4.05 8.56
C GLY A 64 7.80 -3.12 7.66
N SER A 65 8.30 -3.63 6.53
CA SER A 65 9.11 -2.86 5.58
C SER A 65 8.81 -3.28 4.14
N ILE A 66 8.82 -2.33 3.21
CA ILE A 66 8.89 -2.60 1.76
C ILE A 66 10.06 -1.81 1.21
N ASN A 67 10.85 -2.46 0.38
CA ASN A 67 12.02 -1.90 -0.28
C ASN A 67 13.03 -1.27 0.69
N GLY A 68 13.21 -1.89 1.86
CA GLY A 68 14.17 -1.43 2.87
C GLY A 68 13.75 -0.15 3.59
N SER A 69 12.45 0.20 3.60
CA SER A 69 11.94 1.33 4.37
C SER A 69 12.31 1.20 5.86
N PRO A 70 12.55 2.33 6.56
CA PRO A 70 12.88 2.33 7.99
C PRO A 70 11.84 1.58 8.85
N VAL A 71 12.31 0.98 9.94
CA VAL A 71 11.51 0.26 10.94
C VAL A 71 12.02 0.55 12.35
N GLY A 72 11.20 0.33 13.37
CA GLY A 72 11.60 0.55 14.76
C GLY A 72 12.01 2.01 15.00
N ASP A 73 13.11 2.22 15.71
CA ASP A 73 13.61 3.56 16.06
C ASP A 73 14.01 4.38 14.82
N ASP A 74 14.46 3.74 13.73
CA ASP A 74 14.80 4.42 12.48
C ASP A 74 13.56 5.02 11.78
N ALA A 75 12.36 4.53 12.13
CA ALA A 75 11.07 5.01 11.65
C ALA A 75 10.45 6.08 12.58
N LEU A 76 11.20 6.61 13.55
CA LEU A 76 10.75 7.68 14.43
C LEU A 76 11.45 9.01 14.07
N GLU A 77 10.67 10.05 13.80
CA GLU A 77 11.18 11.41 13.63
C GLU A 77 10.73 12.27 14.82
N VAL A 78 11.67 12.63 15.69
CA VAL A 78 11.41 13.53 16.83
C VAL A 78 11.53 14.97 16.34
N LEU A 79 10.41 15.70 16.37
CA LEU A 79 10.33 17.09 15.92
C LEU A 79 10.56 18.07 17.07
N SER A 80 10.20 17.67 18.30
CA SER A 80 10.43 18.40 19.55
C SER A 80 10.24 17.45 20.75
N ASP A 81 10.44 17.96 21.96
CA ASP A 81 10.21 17.22 23.22
C ASP A 81 8.76 16.71 23.37
N SER A 82 7.80 17.30 22.66
CA SER A 82 6.38 16.94 22.73
C SER A 82 5.80 16.42 21.42
N THR A 83 6.58 16.37 20.34
CA THR A 83 6.05 16.08 19.00
C THR A 83 6.94 15.10 18.26
N MET A 84 6.35 14.02 17.76
CA MET A 84 7.05 13.05 16.90
C MET A 84 6.15 12.50 15.80
N ARG A 85 6.76 12.04 14.71
CA ARG A 85 6.11 11.23 13.68
C ARG A 85 6.62 9.80 13.79
N ALA A 86 5.69 8.86 13.87
CA ALA A 86 5.99 7.43 13.80
C ALA A 86 5.60 6.91 12.42
N TYR A 87 6.57 6.47 11.65
CA TYR A 87 6.40 6.03 10.27
C TYR A 87 6.12 4.53 10.17
N GLY A 88 5.37 4.13 9.14
CA GLY A 88 5.02 2.75 8.87
C GLY A 88 4.24 2.61 7.56
N TRP A 89 3.76 1.40 7.31
CA TRP A 89 2.97 1.09 6.12
C TRP A 89 1.48 1.09 6.42
N CYS A 90 0.73 1.87 5.64
CA CYS A 90 -0.72 1.84 5.62
C CYS A 90 -1.21 1.23 4.31
N VAL A 91 -2.41 0.67 4.34
CA VAL A 91 -3.04 0.06 3.17
C VAL A 91 -4.47 0.55 3.02
N GLU A 92 -4.87 0.80 1.77
CA GLU A 92 -6.23 1.09 1.38
C GLU A 92 -6.72 0.08 0.35
N VAL A 93 -8.00 -0.24 0.44
CA VAL A 93 -8.76 -1.03 -0.54
C VAL A 93 -9.85 -0.14 -1.09
N ASP A 94 -9.82 0.15 -2.39
CA ASP A 94 -10.71 1.09 -3.08
C ASP A 94 -10.80 2.47 -2.39
N GLY A 95 -9.67 2.95 -1.86
CA GLY A 95 -9.57 4.25 -1.17
C GLY A 95 -10.02 4.25 0.28
N VAL A 96 -10.35 3.08 0.84
CA VAL A 96 -10.76 2.93 2.24
C VAL A 96 -9.72 2.12 3.00
N GLN A 97 -9.26 2.64 4.14
CA GLN A 97 -8.39 1.91 5.04
C GLN A 97 -9.20 0.90 5.87
N PRO A 98 -8.90 -0.40 5.81
CA PRO A 98 -9.54 -1.40 6.65
C PRO A 98 -9.28 -1.16 8.15
N ASP A 99 -10.26 -1.49 8.99
CA ASP A 99 -10.16 -1.46 10.46
C ASP A 99 -9.64 -2.78 11.06
N VAL A 100 -9.37 -3.76 10.20
CA VAL A 100 -8.84 -5.08 10.54
C VAL A 100 -7.51 -5.34 9.85
N MET A 101 -6.76 -6.32 10.36
CA MET A 101 -5.48 -6.73 9.78
C MET A 101 -5.66 -7.24 8.33
N PRO A 102 -4.66 -7.03 7.44
CA PRO A 102 -4.70 -7.48 6.05
C PRO A 102 -5.10 -8.95 5.82
N ASP A 103 -4.73 -9.87 6.71
CA ASP A 103 -5.12 -11.28 6.60
C ASP A 103 -6.64 -11.52 6.77
N LYS A 104 -7.36 -10.54 7.35
CA LYS A 104 -8.82 -10.56 7.55
C LYS A 104 -9.59 -9.86 6.44
N VAL A 105 -8.91 -9.11 5.56
CA VAL A 105 -9.55 -8.37 4.47
C VAL A 105 -9.67 -9.26 3.24
N MET A 106 -10.88 -9.67 2.89
CA MET A 106 -11.12 -10.55 1.74
C MET A 106 -11.17 -9.76 0.43
N ILE A 107 -10.39 -10.20 -0.57
CA ILE A 107 -10.36 -9.60 -1.91
C ILE A 107 -11.42 -10.26 -2.79
N SER A 108 -12.54 -9.55 -2.93
CA SER A 108 -13.67 -9.95 -3.76
C SER A 108 -13.49 -9.53 -5.23
N GLU A 109 -14.41 -9.95 -6.09
CA GLU A 109 -14.33 -9.62 -7.52
C GLU A 109 -14.50 -8.15 -7.86
N ASN A 110 -15.06 -7.38 -6.92
CA ASN A 110 -15.40 -5.97 -7.09
C ASN A 110 -14.27 -5.03 -6.67
N VAL A 111 -13.24 -5.56 -6.00
CA VAL A 111 -12.08 -4.76 -5.60
C VAL A 111 -11.32 -4.35 -6.85
N LYS A 112 -11.09 -3.05 -7.01
CA LYS A 112 -10.43 -2.48 -8.20
C LYS A 112 -9.04 -1.98 -7.89
N HIS A 113 -8.82 -1.51 -6.66
CA HIS A 113 -7.60 -0.85 -6.29
C HIS A 113 -7.13 -1.25 -4.89
N ILE A 114 -5.86 -1.59 -4.77
CA ILE A 114 -5.15 -1.76 -3.50
C ILE A 114 -3.93 -0.87 -3.52
N ARG A 115 -3.78 -0.04 -2.49
CA ARG A 115 -2.66 0.87 -2.34
C ARG A 115 -1.99 0.66 -1.01
N TRP A 116 -0.75 0.20 -1.05
CA TRP A 116 0.16 0.31 0.08
C TRP A 116 0.92 1.63 -0.02
N PHE A 117 1.02 2.38 1.07
CA PHE A 117 1.72 3.64 1.08
C PHE A 117 2.44 3.86 2.40
N TYR A 118 3.66 4.37 2.31
CA TYR A 118 4.43 4.72 3.49
C TYR A 118 3.86 6.02 4.09
N ALA A 119 3.55 5.97 5.37
CA ALA A 119 2.79 6.99 6.05
C ALA A 119 3.31 7.20 7.47
N PHE A 120 2.81 8.23 8.16
CA PHE A 120 3.09 8.43 9.57
C PHE A 120 1.83 8.66 10.39
N SER A 121 1.95 8.38 11.68
CA SER A 121 1.07 8.89 12.72
C SER A 121 1.75 10.03 13.46
N LEU A 122 1.00 11.08 13.80
CA LEU A 122 1.51 12.25 14.50
C LEU A 122 1.16 12.16 15.99
N TYR A 123 2.17 12.22 16.83
CA TYR A 123 2.04 12.33 18.27
C TYR A 123 2.31 13.78 18.70
N VAL A 124 1.41 14.36 19.48
CA VAL A 124 1.50 15.71 20.03
C VAL A 124 1.09 15.68 21.50
N SER A 125 2.02 16.01 22.39
CA SER A 125 1.78 16.27 23.82
C SER A 125 1.02 15.15 24.57
N GLY A 126 1.29 13.88 24.28
CA GLY A 126 0.56 12.77 24.92
C GLY A 126 -0.37 12.02 23.99
N GLU A 127 -0.78 12.62 22.88
CA GLU A 127 -1.91 12.17 22.08
C GLU A 127 -1.54 11.93 20.62
N TRP A 128 -2.14 10.90 20.02
CA TRP A 128 -2.02 10.62 18.59
C TRP A 128 -3.14 11.33 17.83
N THR A 129 -2.79 12.33 17.02
CA THR A 129 -3.75 13.26 16.39
C THR A 129 -3.98 13.00 14.91
N GLN A 130 -3.08 12.28 14.25
CA GLN A 130 -3.17 11.92 12.83
C GLN A 130 -2.68 10.49 12.65
N TYR A 131 -3.28 9.79 11.70
CA TYR A 131 -2.92 8.41 11.35
C TYR A 131 -2.87 8.28 9.84
N CYS A 132 -1.97 7.42 9.35
CA CYS A 132 -1.82 7.11 7.93
C CYS A 132 -1.76 8.36 7.02
N THR A 133 -1.07 9.40 7.47
CA THR A 133 -0.78 10.56 6.61
C THR A 133 0.39 10.21 5.68
N PRO A 134 0.24 10.29 4.33
CA PRO A 134 1.29 9.85 3.42
C PRO A 134 2.60 10.60 3.65
N ALA A 135 3.70 9.85 3.80
CA ALA A 135 5.00 10.41 4.17
C ALA A 135 5.56 11.41 3.14
N HIS A 136 5.20 11.23 1.87
CA HIS A 136 5.63 12.13 0.78
C HIS A 136 5.04 13.55 0.89
N THR A 137 4.05 13.76 1.76
CA THR A 137 3.49 15.10 2.03
C THR A 137 4.41 15.97 2.88
N VAL A 138 5.27 15.36 3.71
CA VAL A 138 6.24 16.07 4.57
C VAL A 138 7.67 15.99 4.04
N LYS A 139 8.01 14.93 3.30
CA LYS A 139 9.35 14.71 2.72
C LYS A 139 10.48 14.89 3.74
N SER A 140 10.35 14.23 4.89
CA SER A 140 11.37 14.29 5.95
C SER A 140 12.74 13.90 5.39
N ALA A 141 13.77 14.70 5.67
CA ALA A 141 15.15 14.38 5.25
C ALA A 141 15.72 13.13 5.95
N GLN A 142 15.16 12.74 7.11
CA GLN A 142 15.55 11.51 7.79
C GLN A 142 15.03 10.27 7.06
N ILE A 143 13.81 10.35 6.53
CA ILE A 143 13.12 9.24 5.88
C ILE A 143 13.43 9.19 4.38
N CYS A 144 13.56 10.36 3.74
CA CYS A 144 13.87 10.49 2.33
C CYS A 144 15.37 10.57 2.07
N LYS A 145 16.00 9.39 2.10
CA LYS A 145 17.41 9.19 1.77
C LYS A 145 17.59 8.61 0.37
#